data_AF-A0A1D6F3Q3-F1
#
_entry.id   AF-A0A1D6F3Q3-F1
#
_cell.length_a   1.000
_cell.length_b   1.000
_cell.length_c   1.000
_cell.angle_alpha   90.00
_cell.angle_beta   90.00
_cell.angle_gamma   90.00
#
_symmetry.space_group_name_H-M   'P 1'
#
loop_
_entity.id
_entity.type
_entity.pdbx_description
1 polymer ?
#
loop_
_entity_poly.entity_id
_entity_poly.type
_entity_poly.pdbx_seq_one_letter_code
_entity_poly.pdbx_strand_id
1 'polypeptide(L)'
;MTKRSYMDAVIKGLKAVEDVDVELFGSNFRTNETLSSKLLDGVTKKKKIYVRLLLSIDRRETTSAALDTVNLAVEMMDQGVIGIDLSGNPVVGEWETYLPALQHAKNMGIPVTIHCGEVANRKEIQAVLDFCPQRLGHVCCLNDVEWKKLKSLMIPVEICLTSNVMTGGAPSLELHHFADLYNAKHPLSLCTDDSGLFSTSLSNEYYLVATTFGLSKFELFQLAQDAVQFVFADDVVKKSLKEVFKHAEKRLLMWDELAAPS
;
A
#
# COMPACT_ATOMS: atom_id res chain seq x y z
N MET A 1 -13.44 -8.73 22.28
CA MET A 1 -13.50 -7.44 21.55
C MET A 1 -14.05 -7.74 20.17
N THR A 2 -15.05 -6.99 19.68
CA THR A 2 -15.60 -7.18 18.32
C THR A 2 -14.77 -6.40 17.31
N LYS A 3 -14.77 -6.81 16.03
CA LYS A 3 -14.10 -6.08 14.94
C LYS A 3 -14.53 -4.60 14.90
N ARG A 4 -15.84 -4.34 15.03
CA ARG A 4 -16.38 -2.98 15.12
C ARG A 4 -15.80 -2.18 16.29
N SER A 5 -15.81 -2.73 17.51
CA SER A 5 -15.28 -2.02 18.68
C SER A 5 -13.78 -1.70 18.56
N TYR A 6 -13.02 -2.56 17.89
CA TYR A 6 -11.62 -2.30 17.57
C TYR A 6 -11.47 -1.17 16.55
N MET A 7 -12.25 -1.20 15.47
CA MET A 7 -12.24 -0.15 14.46
C MET A 7 -12.64 1.22 15.01
N ASP A 8 -13.65 1.27 15.88
CA ASP A 8 -14.07 2.51 16.56
C ASP A 8 -12.92 3.08 17.41
N ALA A 9 -12.15 2.22 18.08
CA ALA A 9 -10.98 2.63 18.86
C ALA A 9 -9.84 3.15 17.97
N VAL A 10 -9.56 2.49 16.84
CA VAL A 10 -8.56 2.93 15.85
C VAL A 10 -8.93 4.30 15.30
N ILE A 11 -10.17 4.48 14.85
CA ILE A 11 -10.67 5.75 14.29
C ILE A 11 -10.60 6.86 15.35
N LYS A 12 -10.98 6.55 16.59
CA LYS A 12 -10.86 7.50 17.70
C LYS A 12 -9.40 7.91 17.95
N GLY A 13 -8.48 6.95 17.92
CA GLY A 13 -7.04 7.20 18.08
C GLY A 13 -6.49 8.09 16.97
N LEU A 14 -6.82 7.81 15.70
CA LEU A 14 -6.41 8.61 14.55
C LEU A 14 -6.93 10.04 14.62
N LYS A 15 -8.19 10.23 15.05
CA LYS A 15 -8.79 11.56 15.25
C LYS A 15 -8.18 12.35 16.40
N ALA A 16 -7.51 11.67 17.34
CA ALA A 16 -6.86 12.30 18.48
C ALA A 16 -5.40 12.72 18.20
N VAL A 17 -4.86 12.40 17.01
CA VAL A 17 -3.51 12.82 16.62
C VAL A 17 -3.51 14.32 16.29
N GLU A 18 -2.73 15.09 17.04
CA GLU A 18 -2.64 16.55 16.86
C GLU A 18 -1.35 17.02 16.17
N ASP A 19 -0.30 16.20 16.07
CA ASP A 19 1.00 16.61 15.49
C ASP A 19 0.94 16.84 13.98
N VAL A 20 -0.03 16.24 13.31
CA VAL A 20 -0.27 16.32 11.86
C VAL A 20 -1.75 16.54 11.57
N ASP A 21 -2.04 17.15 10.43
CA ASP A 21 -3.41 17.29 9.92
C ASP A 21 -3.83 15.97 9.26
N VAL A 22 -4.61 15.15 9.97
CA VAL A 22 -5.07 13.83 9.54
C VAL A 22 -6.38 13.94 8.77
N GLU A 23 -6.34 13.69 7.47
CA GLU A 23 -7.56 13.55 6.65
C GLU A 23 -7.95 12.08 6.49
N LEU A 24 -8.82 11.62 7.40
CA LEU A 24 -9.30 10.23 7.42
C LEU A 24 -10.41 9.94 6.40
N PHE A 25 -11.32 10.91 6.21
CA PHE A 25 -12.43 10.82 5.26
C PHE A 25 -12.80 12.24 4.80
N GLY A 26 -13.27 12.37 3.57
CA GLY A 26 -13.63 13.66 2.96
C GLY A 26 -14.86 14.30 3.63
N SER A 27 -14.66 15.02 4.72
CA SER A 27 -15.72 15.78 5.40
C SER A 27 -16.19 17.03 4.63
N ASN A 28 -15.74 17.24 3.38
CA ASN A 28 -16.01 18.47 2.61
C ASN A 28 -16.73 18.25 1.27
N PHE A 29 -17.78 17.41 1.22
CA PHE A 29 -18.81 17.56 0.17
C PHE A 29 -19.67 18.84 0.34
N ARG A 30 -19.39 19.66 1.36
CA ARG A 30 -20.05 20.94 1.62
C ARG A 30 -19.06 22.05 1.98
N THR A 31 -18.16 22.40 1.06
CA THR A 31 -17.74 23.80 0.83
C THR A 31 -16.80 23.85 -0.36
N ASN A 32 -17.27 24.47 -1.44
CA ASN A 32 -16.43 24.99 -2.52
C ASN A 32 -15.56 26.14 -1.99
N GLU A 33 -14.56 25.85 -1.16
CA GLU A 33 -13.45 26.78 -0.95
C GLU A 33 -12.23 26.30 -1.72
N THR A 34 -12.04 26.97 -2.86
CA THR A 34 -10.85 27.10 -3.69
C THR A 34 -9.57 26.55 -3.05
N LEU A 35 -9.24 25.30 -3.37
CA LEU A 35 -8.05 24.58 -2.90
C LEU A 35 -6.74 25.07 -3.55
N SER A 36 -6.66 26.34 -3.98
CA SER A 36 -5.62 26.80 -4.92
C SER A 36 -4.68 27.91 -4.42
N SER A 37 -4.74 28.35 -3.16
CA SER A 37 -3.81 29.42 -2.72
C SER A 37 -3.28 29.33 -1.29
N LYS A 38 -3.72 28.38 -0.46
CA LYS A 38 -3.31 28.30 0.95
C LYS A 38 -2.18 27.29 1.23
N LEU A 39 -1.23 27.05 0.33
CA LEU A 39 -0.09 26.16 0.63
C LEU A 39 1.19 26.89 1.09
N LEU A 40 1.27 28.22 1.00
CA LEU A 40 2.55 28.93 1.17
C LEU A 40 2.44 30.30 1.87
N ASP A 41 1.87 30.32 3.09
CA ASP A 41 2.08 31.46 4.00
C ASP A 41 2.67 30.96 5.33
N GLY A 42 3.80 31.56 5.71
CA GLY A 42 4.77 31.13 6.72
C GLY A 42 4.34 31.25 8.18
N VAL A 43 3.19 30.68 8.53
CA VAL A 43 2.84 30.33 9.92
C VAL A 43 2.80 28.81 9.97
N THR A 44 3.72 28.21 10.72
CA THR A 44 3.97 26.76 10.89
C THR A 44 2.74 25.88 10.64
N LYS A 45 2.54 25.47 9.37
CA LYS A 45 1.46 24.55 9.02
C LYS A 45 1.87 23.14 9.43
N LYS A 46 1.04 22.52 10.26
CA LYS A 46 1.12 21.08 10.56
C LYS A 46 1.24 20.31 9.23
N LYS A 47 2.10 19.30 9.20
CA LYS A 47 2.20 18.42 8.02
C LYS A 47 0.85 17.74 7.82
N LYS A 48 0.38 17.62 6.58
CA LYS A 48 -0.88 16.94 6.26
C LYS A 48 -0.62 15.49 5.87
N ILE A 49 -1.47 14.58 6.34
CA ILE A 49 -1.47 13.16 5.96
C ILE A 49 -2.88 12.71 5.59
N TYR A 50 -3.01 12.01 4.48
CA TYR A 50 -4.25 11.33 4.10
C TYR A 50 -4.20 9.90 4.61
N VAL A 51 -5.23 9.49 5.36
CA VAL A 51 -5.29 8.16 5.95
C VAL A 51 -6.53 7.44 5.43
N ARG A 52 -6.36 6.17 5.04
CA ARG A 52 -7.44 5.25 4.69
C ARG A 52 -7.18 3.92 5.38
N LEU A 53 -8.24 3.17 5.66
CA LEU A 53 -8.19 1.92 6.39
C LEU A 53 -8.56 0.76 5.47
N LEU A 54 -7.80 -0.33 5.56
CA LEU A 54 -8.14 -1.62 4.97
C LEU A 54 -8.53 -2.55 6.11
N LEU A 55 -9.68 -3.22 6.00
CA LEU A 55 -10.01 -4.28 6.96
C LEU A 55 -9.41 -5.58 6.47
N SER A 56 -8.52 -6.15 7.29
CA SER A 56 -7.90 -7.42 6.96
C SER A 56 -8.77 -8.61 7.39
N ILE A 57 -8.91 -9.57 6.49
CA ILE A 57 -9.37 -10.92 6.77
C ILE A 57 -8.13 -11.70 7.21
N ASP A 58 -8.18 -12.23 8.44
CA ASP A 58 -7.11 -13.08 8.94
C ASP A 58 -7.29 -14.52 8.43
N ARG A 59 -6.23 -15.12 7.90
CA ARG A 59 -6.18 -16.50 7.40
C ARG A 59 -6.55 -17.60 8.42
N ARG A 60 -6.85 -17.27 9.67
CA ARG A 60 -7.40 -18.20 10.66
C ARG A 60 -8.92 -18.18 10.72
N GLU A 61 -9.55 -17.22 10.03
CA GLU A 61 -10.99 -17.00 10.09
C GLU A 61 -11.78 -17.95 9.19
N THR A 62 -13.05 -18.14 9.55
CA THR A 62 -14.00 -18.87 8.73
C THR A 62 -14.57 -17.98 7.62
N THR A 63 -15.22 -18.58 6.63
CA THR A 63 -15.93 -17.86 5.57
C THR A 63 -16.95 -16.87 6.12
N SER A 64 -17.70 -17.23 7.18
CA SER A 64 -18.66 -16.33 7.81
C SER A 64 -17.97 -15.12 8.42
N ALA A 65 -16.88 -15.33 9.17
CA ALA A 65 -16.13 -14.25 9.79
C ALA A 65 -15.44 -13.34 8.75
N ALA A 66 -14.99 -13.89 7.62
CA ALA A 66 -14.47 -13.15 6.50
C ALA A 66 -15.56 -12.29 5.82
N LEU A 67 -16.77 -12.83 5.62
CA LEU A 67 -17.92 -12.08 5.12
C LEU A 67 -18.31 -10.94 6.08
N ASP A 68 -18.27 -11.18 7.39
CA ASP A 68 -18.51 -10.15 8.39
C ASP A 68 -17.50 -9.00 8.30
N THR A 69 -16.22 -9.28 7.99
CA THR A 69 -15.21 -8.23 7.72
C THR A 69 -15.63 -7.37 6.53
N VAL A 70 -16.07 -8.00 5.44
CA VAL A 70 -16.47 -7.28 4.22
C VAL A 70 -17.70 -6.44 4.46
N ASN A 71 -18.71 -6.97 5.14
CA ASN A 71 -19.91 -6.23 5.50
C ASN A 71 -19.57 -5.03 6.40
N LEU A 72 -18.68 -5.22 7.39
CA LEU A 72 -18.20 -4.13 8.23
C LEU A 72 -17.46 -3.07 7.42
N ALA A 73 -16.66 -3.46 6.41
CA ALA A 73 -15.98 -2.51 5.55
C ALA A 73 -16.97 -1.65 4.76
N VAL A 74 -18.03 -2.26 4.20
CA VAL A 74 -19.13 -1.54 3.53
C VAL A 74 -19.77 -0.54 4.49
N GLU A 75 -20.10 -0.96 5.72
CA GLU A 75 -20.74 -0.13 6.74
C GLU A 75 -19.88 1.05 7.23
N MET A 76 -18.56 1.00 7.03
CA MET A 76 -17.61 1.99 7.55
C MET A 76 -16.91 2.79 6.46
N MET A 77 -17.39 2.73 5.21
CA MET A 77 -16.79 3.48 4.10
C MET A 77 -16.82 5.01 4.32
N ASP A 78 -17.87 5.50 4.98
CA ASP A 78 -18.03 6.91 5.36
C ASP A 78 -17.12 7.36 6.52
N GLN A 79 -16.33 6.43 7.08
CA GLN A 79 -15.42 6.65 8.20
C GLN A 79 -13.95 6.44 7.84
N GLY A 80 -13.65 6.30 6.54
CA GLY A 80 -12.29 6.18 6.02
C GLY A 80 -11.84 4.75 5.72
N VAL A 81 -12.70 3.74 5.92
CA VAL A 81 -12.46 2.39 5.40
C VAL A 81 -12.64 2.42 3.88
N ILE A 82 -11.72 1.81 3.14
CA ILE A 82 -11.75 1.86 1.68
C ILE A 82 -11.51 0.51 1.02
N GLY A 83 -11.11 -0.53 1.74
CA GLY A 83 -10.69 -1.76 1.11
C GLY A 83 -10.58 -2.94 2.06
N ILE A 84 -10.28 -4.09 1.45
CA ILE A 84 -10.04 -5.36 2.12
C ILE A 84 -8.59 -5.80 1.88
N ASP A 85 -8.01 -6.39 2.90
CA ASP A 85 -6.77 -7.15 2.83
C ASP A 85 -7.04 -8.62 3.18
N LEU A 86 -6.26 -9.55 2.63
CA LEU A 86 -6.19 -10.95 3.10
C LEU A 86 -4.75 -11.22 3.53
N SER A 87 -4.54 -11.40 4.83
CA SER A 87 -3.22 -11.62 5.42
C SER A 87 -3.28 -12.55 6.64
N GLY A 88 -2.31 -12.46 7.56
CA GLY A 88 -2.11 -13.43 8.63
C GLY A 88 -1.18 -14.56 8.20
N ASN A 89 -1.18 -15.67 8.94
CA ASN A 89 -0.20 -16.74 8.71
C ASN A 89 -0.43 -17.43 7.33
N PRO A 90 0.51 -17.35 6.38
CA PRO A 90 0.31 -17.84 5.02
C PRO A 90 0.29 -19.38 4.89
N VAL A 91 0.65 -20.12 5.95
CA VAL A 91 0.51 -21.59 5.99
C VAL A 91 -0.81 -22.06 6.62
N VAL A 92 -1.70 -21.12 6.98
CA VAL A 92 -3.00 -21.44 7.59
C VAL A 92 -4.14 -21.09 6.64
N GLY A 93 -5.16 -21.94 6.65
CA GLY A 93 -6.38 -21.75 5.89
C GLY A 93 -6.26 -22.11 4.41
N GLU A 94 -7.38 -22.05 3.70
CA GLU A 94 -7.49 -22.44 2.30
C GLU A 94 -8.17 -21.32 1.51
N TRP A 95 -7.69 -21.07 0.30
CA TRP A 95 -8.20 -20.03 -0.60
C TRP A 95 -9.74 -20.04 -0.73
N GLU A 96 -10.32 -21.23 -0.86
CA GLU A 96 -11.76 -21.42 -1.01
C GLU A 96 -12.58 -20.90 0.19
N THR A 97 -11.97 -20.78 1.37
CA THR A 97 -12.59 -20.21 2.57
C THR A 97 -12.85 -18.71 2.40
N TYR A 98 -11.94 -17.99 1.76
CA TYR A 98 -11.98 -16.53 1.66
C TYR A 98 -12.62 -16.05 0.36
N LEU A 99 -12.55 -16.87 -0.69
CA LEU A 99 -13.07 -16.54 -2.02
C LEU A 99 -14.51 -15.97 -2.00
N PRO A 100 -15.48 -16.53 -1.24
CA PRO A 100 -16.82 -15.95 -1.17
C PRO A 100 -16.83 -14.50 -0.64
N ALA A 101 -16.04 -14.21 0.39
CA ALA A 101 -15.93 -12.87 0.96
C ALA A 101 -15.23 -11.90 0.01
N LEU A 102 -14.12 -12.33 -0.61
CA LEU A 102 -13.39 -11.51 -1.57
C LEU A 102 -14.22 -11.22 -2.83
N GLN A 103 -15.01 -12.19 -3.30
CA GLN A 103 -15.95 -11.99 -4.40
C GLN A 103 -17.07 -11.02 -4.00
N HIS A 104 -17.58 -11.12 -2.77
CA HIS A 104 -18.54 -10.16 -2.23
C HIS A 104 -17.97 -8.74 -2.19
N ALA A 105 -16.72 -8.57 -1.73
CA ALA A 105 -16.03 -7.27 -1.74
C ALA A 105 -15.97 -6.69 -3.17
N LYS A 106 -15.59 -7.51 -4.16
CA LYS A 106 -15.60 -7.11 -5.57
C LYS A 106 -16.98 -6.70 -6.07
N ASN A 107 -18.02 -7.46 -5.73
CA ASN A 107 -19.40 -7.17 -6.13
C ASN A 107 -19.89 -5.83 -5.54
N MET A 108 -19.40 -5.46 -4.36
CA MET A 108 -19.68 -4.17 -3.71
C MET A 108 -18.76 -3.03 -4.20
N GLY A 109 -17.85 -3.30 -5.14
CA GLY A 109 -16.90 -2.31 -5.65
C GLY A 109 -15.79 -1.94 -4.66
N ILE A 110 -15.60 -2.74 -3.60
CA ILE A 110 -14.54 -2.51 -2.61
C ILE A 110 -13.22 -3.07 -3.16
N PRO A 111 -12.15 -2.27 -3.23
CA PRO A 111 -10.85 -2.74 -3.69
C PRO A 111 -10.21 -3.71 -2.69
N VAL A 112 -9.44 -4.66 -3.24
CA VAL A 112 -8.82 -5.76 -2.52
C VAL A 112 -7.32 -5.75 -2.77
N THR A 113 -6.54 -5.88 -1.70
CA THR A 113 -5.14 -6.32 -1.74
C THR A 113 -5.03 -7.70 -1.09
N ILE A 114 -4.06 -8.52 -1.50
CA ILE A 114 -3.89 -9.89 -1.00
C ILE A 114 -2.41 -10.16 -0.77
N HIS A 115 -2.04 -10.62 0.42
CA HIS A 115 -0.74 -11.23 0.67
C HIS A 115 -0.63 -12.52 -0.14
N CYS A 116 0.34 -12.58 -1.05
CA CYS A 116 0.46 -13.66 -2.02
C CYS A 116 1.91 -14.13 -2.13
N GLY A 117 2.12 -15.45 -2.07
CA GLY A 117 3.44 -16.03 -2.31
C GLY A 117 4.49 -15.69 -1.26
N GLU A 118 4.10 -15.38 -0.02
CA GLU A 118 5.03 -15.31 1.13
C GLU A 118 5.69 -16.68 1.40
N VAL A 119 4.97 -17.76 1.11
CA VAL A 119 5.45 -19.14 1.11
C VAL A 119 5.13 -19.80 -0.23
N ALA A 120 5.83 -20.91 -0.54
CA ALA A 120 5.57 -21.66 -1.76
C ALA A 120 4.20 -22.36 -1.73
N ASN A 121 3.23 -21.84 -2.49
CA ASN A 121 1.92 -22.46 -2.67
C ASN A 121 1.39 -22.21 -4.09
N ARG A 122 1.67 -23.12 -5.02
CA ARG A 122 1.33 -22.94 -6.45
C ARG A 122 -0.17 -22.81 -6.69
N LYS A 123 -0.98 -23.61 -5.98
CA LYS A 123 -2.43 -23.64 -6.15
C LYS A 123 -3.02 -22.29 -5.75
N GLU A 124 -2.62 -21.77 -4.59
CA GLU A 124 -3.11 -20.49 -4.09
C GLU A 124 -2.59 -19.32 -4.94
N ILE A 125 -1.29 -19.27 -5.27
CA ILE A 125 -0.73 -18.18 -6.09
C ILE A 125 -1.46 -18.09 -7.42
N GLN A 126 -1.70 -19.22 -8.10
CA GLN A 126 -2.46 -19.22 -9.36
C GLN A 126 -3.89 -18.71 -9.17
N ALA A 127 -4.58 -19.16 -8.12
CA ALA A 127 -5.95 -18.77 -7.83
C ALA A 127 -6.07 -17.27 -7.47
N VAL A 128 -5.11 -16.72 -6.73
CA VAL A 128 -5.01 -15.29 -6.42
C VAL A 128 -4.77 -14.48 -7.70
N LEU A 129 -3.86 -14.94 -8.58
CA LEU A 129 -3.62 -14.29 -9.86
C LEU A 129 -4.83 -14.37 -10.79
N ASP A 130 -5.56 -15.50 -10.81
CA ASP A 130 -6.83 -15.62 -11.56
C ASP A 130 -7.92 -14.71 -10.98
N PHE A 131 -7.94 -14.54 -9.66
CA PHE A 131 -8.84 -13.60 -9.01
C PHE A 131 -8.54 -12.16 -9.42
N CYS A 132 -7.32 -11.78 -9.79
CA CYS A 132 -6.93 -10.42 -10.18
C CYS A 132 -7.30 -9.37 -9.11
N PRO A 133 -6.67 -9.37 -7.92
CA PRO A 133 -6.85 -8.29 -6.95
C PRO A 133 -6.25 -6.99 -7.48
N GLN A 134 -6.63 -5.85 -6.88
CA GLN A 134 -6.15 -4.55 -7.31
C GLN A 134 -4.69 -4.29 -6.91
N ARG A 135 -4.17 -4.98 -5.89
CA ARG A 135 -2.75 -5.03 -5.50
C ARG A 135 -2.40 -6.40 -4.91
N LEU A 136 -1.10 -6.70 -4.85
CA LEU A 136 -0.55 -7.89 -4.19
C LEU A 136 0.54 -7.50 -3.20
N GLY A 137 0.55 -8.14 -2.04
CA GLY A 137 1.64 -8.07 -1.07
C GLY A 137 2.69 -9.15 -1.30
N HIS A 138 3.96 -8.78 -1.12
CA HIS A 138 5.15 -9.64 -1.07
C HIS A 138 5.58 -10.33 -2.37
N VAL A 139 4.81 -11.29 -2.91
CA VAL A 139 5.15 -12.10 -4.12
C VAL A 139 6.54 -12.75 -4.11
N CYS A 140 7.00 -13.21 -2.96
CA CYS A 140 8.36 -13.76 -2.77
C CYS A 140 8.62 -15.07 -3.52
N CYS A 141 7.65 -15.98 -3.53
CA CYS A 141 7.81 -17.36 -3.95
C CYS A 141 7.15 -17.65 -5.30
N LEU A 142 7.23 -16.75 -6.29
CA LEU A 142 6.67 -17.00 -7.62
C LEU A 142 7.63 -17.82 -8.51
N ASN A 143 7.08 -18.70 -9.36
CA ASN A 143 7.82 -19.37 -10.43
C ASN A 143 7.67 -18.64 -11.77
N ASP A 144 8.38 -19.08 -12.81
CA ASP A 144 8.37 -18.42 -14.13
C ASP A 144 6.97 -18.25 -14.74
N VAL A 145 6.08 -19.22 -14.54
CA VAL A 145 4.69 -19.17 -15.05
C VAL A 145 3.90 -18.09 -14.34
N GLU A 146 4.03 -18.01 -13.02
CA GLU A 146 3.33 -17.02 -12.19
C GLU A 146 3.91 -15.62 -12.38
N TRP A 147 5.24 -15.50 -12.52
CA TRP A 147 5.90 -14.24 -12.85
C TRP A 147 5.41 -13.68 -14.18
N LYS A 148 5.33 -14.53 -15.21
CA LYS A 148 4.81 -14.13 -16.52
C LYS A 148 3.35 -13.67 -16.41
N LYS A 149 2.52 -14.38 -15.64
CA LYS A 149 1.11 -14.04 -15.42
C LYS A 149 0.98 -12.72 -14.67
N LEU A 150 1.67 -12.54 -13.55
CA LEU A 150 1.71 -11.30 -12.77
C LEU A 150 2.06 -10.09 -13.65
N LYS A 151 3.16 -10.18 -14.41
CA LYS A 151 3.60 -9.12 -15.32
C LYS A 151 2.59 -8.84 -16.43
N SER A 152 1.93 -9.88 -16.96
CA SER A 152 0.88 -9.69 -17.98
C SER A 152 -0.37 -8.99 -17.44
N LEU A 153 -0.71 -9.21 -16.17
CA LEU A 153 -1.88 -8.61 -15.52
C LEU A 153 -1.61 -7.19 -15.01
N MET A 154 -0.34 -6.77 -14.94
CA MET A 154 0.08 -5.46 -14.43
C MET A 154 -0.49 -5.15 -13.03
N ILE A 155 -0.61 -6.17 -12.18
CA ILE A 155 -1.09 -5.98 -10.81
C ILE A 155 0.03 -5.34 -9.98
N PRO A 156 -0.20 -4.15 -9.38
CA PRO A 156 0.81 -3.49 -8.55
C PRO A 156 1.24 -4.35 -7.35
N VAL A 157 2.55 -4.34 -7.06
CA VAL A 157 3.14 -5.12 -5.97
C VAL A 157 3.59 -4.20 -4.83
N GLU A 158 3.13 -4.50 -3.61
CA GLU A 158 3.60 -3.92 -2.36
C GLU A 158 4.86 -4.67 -1.91
N ILE A 159 6.03 -4.01 -2.04
CA ILE A 159 7.35 -4.58 -1.79
C ILE A 159 7.80 -4.25 -0.38
N CYS A 160 8.11 -5.28 0.42
CA CYS A 160 8.49 -5.16 1.83
C CYS A 160 9.89 -5.75 2.06
N LEU A 161 10.96 -5.03 1.69
CA LEU A 161 12.32 -5.57 1.61
C LEU A 161 12.80 -6.14 2.95
N THR A 162 12.74 -5.34 4.01
CA THR A 162 13.21 -5.77 5.32
C THR A 162 12.41 -6.97 5.82
N SER A 163 11.08 -6.92 5.70
CA SER A 163 10.20 -8.04 6.08
C SER A 163 10.56 -9.31 5.31
N ASN A 164 10.70 -9.23 3.99
CA ASN A 164 11.00 -10.38 3.13
C ASN A 164 12.34 -11.04 3.47
N VAL A 165 13.39 -10.26 3.76
CA VAL A 165 14.66 -10.84 4.20
C VAL A 165 14.54 -11.47 5.59
N MET A 166 13.91 -10.78 6.54
CA MET A 166 13.79 -11.25 7.93
C MET A 166 12.91 -12.49 8.08
N THR A 167 11.92 -12.66 7.20
CA THR A 167 11.01 -13.82 7.17
C THR A 167 11.48 -14.95 6.24
N GLY A 168 12.60 -14.76 5.53
CA GLY A 168 13.14 -15.74 4.59
C GLY A 168 12.45 -15.79 3.23
N GLY A 169 11.57 -14.83 2.91
CA GLY A 169 11.00 -14.65 1.58
C GLY A 169 12.01 -14.18 0.52
N ALA A 170 13.11 -13.55 0.94
CA ALA A 170 14.26 -13.25 0.09
C ALA A 170 15.58 -13.64 0.80
N PRO A 171 16.56 -14.26 0.11
CA PRO A 171 17.82 -14.67 0.75
C PRO A 171 18.68 -13.49 1.23
N SER A 172 18.62 -12.37 0.50
CA SER A 172 19.32 -11.12 0.82
C SER A 172 18.64 -9.97 0.07
N LEU A 173 19.05 -8.73 0.36
CA LEU A 173 18.56 -7.57 -0.38
C LEU A 173 19.00 -7.62 -1.86
N GLU A 174 20.23 -8.03 -2.15
CA GLU A 174 20.78 -8.09 -3.51
C GLU A 174 20.04 -9.10 -4.40
N LEU A 175 19.46 -10.12 -3.80
CA LEU A 175 18.68 -11.16 -4.46
C LEU A 175 17.16 -10.92 -4.37
N HIS A 176 16.72 -9.74 -3.94
CA HIS A 176 15.31 -9.43 -3.83
C HIS A 176 14.67 -9.26 -5.22
N HIS A 177 13.45 -9.78 -5.37
CA HIS A 177 12.66 -9.68 -6.61
C HIS A 177 12.22 -8.24 -6.97
N PHE A 178 12.61 -7.24 -6.14
CA PHE A 178 12.42 -5.82 -6.45
C PHE A 178 13.14 -5.47 -7.76
N ALA A 179 14.39 -5.92 -7.94
CA ALA A 179 15.19 -5.59 -9.11
C ALA A 179 14.53 -6.07 -10.41
N ASP A 180 13.98 -7.29 -10.42
CA ASP A 180 13.30 -7.85 -11.58
C ASP A 180 12.04 -7.05 -11.94
N LEU A 181 11.21 -6.72 -10.95
CA LEU A 181 10.00 -5.92 -11.15
C LEU A 181 10.33 -4.49 -11.61
N TYR A 182 11.30 -3.83 -10.97
CA TYR A 182 11.73 -2.47 -11.31
C TYR A 182 12.30 -2.41 -12.74
N ASN A 183 13.20 -3.32 -13.10
CA ASN A 183 13.78 -3.39 -14.45
C ASN A 183 12.75 -3.71 -15.52
N ALA A 184 11.72 -4.49 -15.18
CA ALA A 184 10.59 -4.78 -16.06
C ALA A 184 9.60 -3.60 -16.19
N LYS A 185 9.80 -2.49 -15.46
CA LYS A 185 8.86 -1.37 -15.34
C LYS A 185 7.48 -1.82 -14.88
N HIS A 186 7.45 -2.85 -14.03
CA HIS A 186 6.22 -3.36 -13.45
C HIS A 186 5.75 -2.45 -12.32
N PRO A 187 4.44 -2.20 -12.16
CA PRO A 187 3.92 -1.35 -11.09
C PRO A 187 4.27 -1.92 -9.72
N LEU A 188 4.92 -1.12 -8.89
CA LEU A 188 5.28 -1.51 -7.53
C LEU A 188 5.36 -0.29 -6.60
N SER A 189 5.27 -0.53 -5.30
CA SER A 189 5.45 0.47 -4.25
C SER A 189 6.23 -0.11 -3.08
N LEU A 190 7.09 0.69 -2.45
CA LEU A 190 7.81 0.28 -1.25
C LEU A 190 6.93 0.43 0.00
N CYS A 191 6.91 -0.60 0.84
CA CYS A 191 6.14 -0.68 2.08
C CYS A 191 7.02 -1.19 3.21
N THR A 192 6.68 -0.86 4.46
CA THR A 192 7.43 -1.34 5.64
C THR A 192 6.98 -2.71 6.13
N ASP A 193 5.80 -3.16 5.72
CA ASP A 193 5.06 -4.20 6.43
C ASP A 193 4.89 -3.76 7.91
N ASP A 194 5.40 -4.53 8.87
CA ASP A 194 5.42 -4.19 10.29
C ASP A 194 6.66 -3.38 10.72
N SER A 195 6.56 -2.04 10.64
CA SER A 195 7.67 -1.14 11.01
C SER A 195 8.21 -1.38 12.43
N GLY A 196 7.32 -1.64 13.40
CA GLY A 196 7.71 -1.93 14.78
C GLY A 196 8.37 -3.30 14.97
N LEU A 197 7.85 -4.35 14.31
CA LEU A 197 8.38 -5.70 14.42
C LEU A 197 9.75 -5.83 13.76
N PHE A 198 9.89 -5.28 12.55
CA PHE A 198 11.11 -5.35 11.76
C PHE A 198 12.10 -4.22 12.06
N SER A 199 11.77 -3.33 13.02
CA SER A 199 12.61 -2.19 13.41
C SER A 199 13.08 -1.34 12.22
N THR A 200 12.16 -1.09 11.28
CA THR A 200 12.42 -0.32 10.05
C THR A 200 11.50 0.88 9.94
N SER A 201 11.74 1.74 8.95
CA SER A 201 10.88 2.86 8.57
C SER A 201 10.80 2.95 7.06
N LEU A 202 9.78 3.63 6.54
CA LEU A 202 9.64 3.78 5.08
C LEU A 202 10.87 4.48 4.47
N SER A 203 11.42 5.49 5.13
CA SER A 203 12.67 6.14 4.71
C SER A 203 13.84 5.15 4.64
N ASN A 204 13.90 4.19 5.56
CA ASN A 204 14.92 3.14 5.53
C ASN A 204 14.70 2.18 4.35
N GLU A 205 13.47 1.77 4.05
CA GLU A 205 13.21 0.91 2.88
C GLU A 205 13.65 1.58 1.56
N TYR A 206 13.39 2.88 1.39
CA TYR A 206 13.91 3.65 0.25
C TYR A 206 15.44 3.73 0.24
N TYR A 207 16.08 3.89 1.40
CA TYR A 207 17.54 3.89 1.52
C TYR A 207 18.16 2.53 1.15
N LEU A 208 17.55 1.43 1.60
CA LEU A 208 17.97 0.08 1.23
C LEU A 208 17.90 -0.13 -0.28
N VAL A 209 16.79 0.25 -0.91
CA VAL A 209 16.66 0.17 -2.37
C VAL A 209 17.73 1.01 -3.09
N ALA A 210 17.96 2.24 -2.64
CA ALA A 210 18.95 3.13 -3.23
C ALA A 210 20.37 2.53 -3.17
N THR A 211 20.75 2.01 -2.01
CA THR A 211 22.11 1.52 -1.76
C THR A 211 22.36 0.12 -2.32
N THR A 212 21.36 -0.75 -2.31
CA THR A 212 21.47 -2.12 -2.85
C THR A 212 21.40 -2.15 -4.37
N PHE A 213 20.49 -1.38 -4.98
CA PHE A 213 20.23 -1.43 -6.44
C PHE A 213 20.75 -0.21 -7.20
N GLY A 214 21.38 0.75 -6.53
CA GLY A 214 22.03 1.89 -7.17
C GLY A 214 21.07 2.92 -7.76
N LEU A 215 19.84 3.03 -7.25
CA LEU A 215 18.88 4.02 -7.74
C LEU A 215 19.32 5.44 -7.40
N SER A 216 19.26 6.32 -8.41
CA SER A 216 19.46 7.75 -8.25
C SER A 216 18.33 8.40 -7.45
N LYS A 217 18.57 9.62 -6.95
CA LYS A 217 17.53 10.41 -6.26
C LYS A 217 16.29 10.62 -7.12
N PHE A 218 16.48 10.84 -8.42
CA PHE A 218 15.39 11.05 -9.36
C PHE A 218 14.57 9.77 -9.57
N GLU A 219 15.23 8.62 -9.69
CA GLU A 219 14.54 7.32 -9.77
C GLU A 219 13.74 7.00 -8.50
N LEU A 220 14.30 7.25 -7.31
CA LEU A 220 13.57 7.10 -6.05
C LEU A 220 12.36 8.04 -5.97
N PHE A 221 12.50 9.27 -6.49
CA PHE A 221 11.40 10.23 -6.56
C PHE A 221 10.27 9.72 -7.47
N GLN A 222 10.61 9.23 -8.67
CA GLN A 222 9.64 8.65 -9.61
C GLN A 222 8.96 7.42 -9.00
N LEU A 223 9.73 6.54 -8.37
CA LEU A 223 9.21 5.35 -7.68
C LEU A 223 8.16 5.72 -6.62
N ALA A 224 8.43 6.74 -5.82
CA ALA A 224 7.49 7.23 -4.82
C ALA A 224 6.26 7.90 -5.46
N GLN A 225 6.44 8.64 -6.55
CA GLN A 225 5.36 9.31 -7.26
C GLN A 225 4.41 8.32 -7.94
N ASP A 226 4.94 7.25 -8.53
CA ASP A 226 4.17 6.24 -9.24
C ASP A 226 3.23 5.47 -8.31
N ALA A 227 3.60 5.30 -7.04
CA ALA A 227 2.74 4.69 -6.04
C ALA A 227 1.36 5.38 -5.91
N VAL A 228 1.25 6.68 -6.22
CA VAL A 228 -0.02 7.44 -6.23
C VAL A 228 -1.04 6.85 -7.22
N GLN A 229 -0.59 6.14 -8.25
CA GLN A 229 -1.48 5.49 -9.21
C GLN A 229 -2.23 4.31 -8.56
N PHE A 230 -1.58 3.61 -7.63
CA PHE A 230 -2.02 2.33 -7.06
C PHE A 230 -2.78 2.47 -5.72
N VAL A 231 -2.77 3.66 -5.11
CA VAL A 231 -3.49 3.89 -3.84
C VAL A 231 -5.00 3.73 -4.01
N PHE A 232 -5.64 3.13 -3.00
CA PHE A 232 -7.10 3.12 -2.88
C PHE A 232 -7.54 4.46 -2.27
N ALA A 233 -7.75 5.44 -3.14
CA ALA A 233 -8.25 6.75 -2.78
C ALA A 233 -9.07 7.34 -3.93
N ASP A 234 -9.93 8.29 -3.60
CA ASP A 234 -10.67 9.07 -4.59
C ASP A 234 -9.74 9.97 -5.42
N ASP A 235 -10.26 10.45 -6.55
CA ASP A 235 -9.50 11.29 -7.49
C ASP A 235 -9.08 12.63 -6.88
N VAL A 236 -9.78 13.14 -5.87
CA VAL A 236 -9.45 14.40 -5.20
C VAL A 236 -8.15 14.21 -4.41
N VAL A 237 -8.04 13.14 -3.64
CA VAL A 237 -6.81 12.78 -2.92
C VAL A 237 -5.69 12.50 -3.91
N LYS A 238 -5.91 11.69 -4.95
CA LYS A 238 -4.88 11.39 -5.97
C LYS A 238 -4.37 12.67 -6.63
N LYS A 239 -5.26 13.61 -6.98
CA LYS A 239 -4.87 14.91 -7.54
C LYS A 239 -4.07 15.73 -6.54
N SER A 240 -4.47 15.78 -5.27
CA SER A 240 -3.71 16.46 -4.22
C SER A 240 -2.31 15.89 -4.08
N LEU A 241 -2.16 14.56 -4.09
CA LEU A 241 -0.85 13.90 -3.98
C LEU A 241 0.01 14.20 -5.20
N LYS A 242 -0.53 14.14 -6.42
CA LYS A 242 0.18 14.51 -7.65
C LYS A 242 0.72 15.94 -7.61
N GLU A 243 -0.06 16.89 -7.09
CA GLU A 243 0.40 18.26 -6.90
C GLU A 243 1.52 18.36 -5.85
N VAL A 244 1.45 17.61 -4.74
CA VAL A 244 2.53 17.55 -3.74
C VAL A 244 3.84 17.08 -4.39
N PHE A 245 3.80 15.99 -5.16
CA PHE A 245 4.97 15.51 -5.90
C PHE A 245 5.48 16.54 -6.91
N LYS A 246 4.61 17.16 -7.71
CA LYS A 246 5.00 18.21 -8.67
C LYS A 246 5.71 19.40 -8.01
N HIS A 247 5.31 19.77 -6.80
CA HIS A 247 6.01 20.83 -6.04
C HIS A 247 7.37 20.35 -5.52
N ALA A 248 7.48 19.10 -5.09
CA ALA A 248 8.73 18.51 -4.63
C ALA A 248 9.74 18.30 -5.77
N GLU A 249 9.29 17.92 -6.96
CA GLU A 249 10.12 17.75 -8.16
C GLU A 249 10.91 19.02 -8.50
N LYS A 250 10.25 20.18 -8.45
CA LYS A 250 10.91 21.48 -8.66
C LYS A 250 12.08 21.71 -7.70
N ARG A 251 11.94 21.30 -6.43
CA ARG A 251 12.99 21.45 -5.42
C ARG A 251 14.13 20.47 -5.65
N LEU A 252 13.81 19.26 -6.12
CA LEU A 252 14.80 18.24 -6.43
C LEU A 252 15.73 18.69 -7.56
N LEU A 253 15.15 19.23 -8.65
CA LEU A 253 15.90 19.75 -9.79
C LEU A 253 16.81 20.94 -9.41
N MET A 254 16.33 21.85 -8.55
CA MET A 254 17.13 22.98 -8.05
C MET A 254 18.33 22.55 -7.20
N TRP A 255 18.26 21.41 -6.51
CA TRP A 255 19.37 20.89 -5.72
C TRP A 255 20.47 20.27 -6.58
N ASP A 256 20.12 19.61 -7.68
CA ASP A 256 21.10 19.03 -8.58
C ASP A 256 21.85 20.14 -9.37
N GLU A 257 21.19 21.26 -9.70
CA GLU A 257 21.85 22.44 -10.29
C GLU A 257 22.87 23.10 -9.35
N LEU A 258 22.62 23.08 -8.03
CA LEU A 258 23.55 23.63 -7.02
C LEU A 258 24.66 22.65 -6.62
N ALA A 259 24.49 21.35 -6.89
CA ALA A 259 25.46 20.30 -6.59
C ALA A 259 26.37 19.95 -7.77
N ALA A 260 26.14 20.53 -8.95
CA ALA A 260 27.04 20.39 -10.10
C ALA A 260 28.39 21.08 -9.80
N PRO A 261 29.53 20.38 -9.96
CA PRO A 261 30.83 21.00 -9.73
C PRO A 261 31.07 22.11 -10.77
N SER A 262 31.42 23.31 -10.27
CA SER A 262 31.87 24.46 -11.06
C SER A 262 33.14 24.16 -11.86
#